data_AF-A0A7S0M0U0-F1
#
_entry.id   AF-A0A7S0M0U0-F1
#
_cell.length_a   1.000
_cell.length_b   1.000
_cell.length_c   1.000
_cell.angle_alpha   90.00
_cell.angle_beta   90.00
_cell.angle_gamma   90.00
#
_symmetry.space_group_name_H-M   'P 1'
#
loop_
_entity.id
_entity.type
_entity.pdbx_description
1 polymer ?
#
loop_
_entity_poly.entity_id
_entity_poly.type
_entity_poly.pdbx_seq_one_letter_code
_entity_poly.pdbx_strand_id
1 'polypeptide(L)'
;ASVALTGLSLGQIPPSGQDRVLVGSTACSLTEWVSDSSLTCNLASGFGQDLPVSVQHQAPAGGPHFQAATAAVRFSYRAPVVQSISPQVQSGTLPTINITGRFFGVADYSLIARVGET
;
A
#
# COMPACT_ATOMS: atom_id res chain seq x y z
N ALA A 1 5.86 7.25 1.75
CA ALA A 1 5.73 6.82 3.16
C ALA A 1 6.63 5.62 3.36
N SER A 2 7.36 5.54 4.47
CA SER A 2 8.23 4.40 4.79
C SER A 2 7.60 3.52 5.86
N VAL A 3 7.79 2.20 5.73
CA VAL A 3 7.33 1.19 6.69
C VAL A 3 8.54 0.35 7.09
N ALA A 4 8.72 0.17 8.40
CA ALA A 4 9.69 -0.78 8.93
C ALA A 4 9.02 -2.13 9.14
N LEU A 5 9.65 -3.18 8.64
CA LEU A 5 9.22 -4.57 8.79
C LEU A 5 10.24 -5.29 9.66
N THR A 6 9.75 -5.92 10.72
CA THR A 6 10.55 -6.71 11.65
C THR A 6 10.15 -8.18 11.52
N GLY A 7 11.14 -9.06 11.49
CA GLY A 7 10.96 -10.50 11.31
C GLY A 7 12.16 -11.29 11.82
N LEU A 8 12.25 -12.56 11.42
CA LEU A 8 13.38 -13.44 11.73
C LEU A 8 13.89 -14.04 10.42
N SER A 9 15.21 -14.21 10.31
CA SER A 9 15.87 -14.89 9.19
C SER A 9 15.65 -14.23 7.81
N LEU A 10 15.68 -12.90 7.75
CA LEU A 10 15.59 -12.09 6.53
C LEU A 10 16.90 -12.09 5.70
N GLY A 11 17.70 -13.16 5.82
CA GLY A 11 19.01 -13.28 5.19
C GLY A 11 20.16 -12.66 5.99
N GLN A 12 21.35 -13.24 5.85
CA GLN A 12 22.58 -12.81 6.56
C GLN A 12 23.53 -11.95 5.70
N ILE A 13 23.15 -11.65 4.46
CA ILE A 13 23.93 -10.85 3.52
C ILE A 13 23.01 -9.75 3.02
N PRO A 14 23.44 -8.47 2.95
CA PRO A 14 22.63 -7.44 2.33
C PRO A 14 22.23 -7.93 0.92
N PRO A 15 20.94 -8.13 0.65
CA PRO A 15 20.50 -8.61 -0.64
C PRO A 15 21.00 -7.61 -1.67
N SER A 16 21.58 -8.11 -2.76
CA SER A 16 22.12 -7.31 -3.86
C SER A 16 21.00 -6.61 -4.68
N GLY A 17 19.98 -6.07 -4.00
CA GLY A 17 18.79 -5.46 -4.58
C GLY A 17 17.70 -6.45 -5.00
N GLN A 18 17.72 -7.70 -4.50
CA GLN A 18 16.80 -8.76 -4.94
C GLN A 18 15.65 -9.05 -3.98
N ASP A 19 15.67 -8.46 -2.79
CA ASP A 19 14.56 -8.58 -1.85
C ASP A 19 13.43 -7.64 -2.26
N ARG A 20 12.26 -8.22 -2.44
CA ARG A 20 11.03 -7.52 -2.78
C ARG A 20 10.04 -7.65 -1.65
N VAL A 21 9.65 -6.52 -1.08
CA VAL A 21 8.51 -6.47 -0.17
C VAL A 21 7.27 -6.13 -0.98
N LEU A 22 6.18 -6.87 -0.79
CA LEU A 22 4.88 -6.63 -1.38
C LEU A 22 3.84 -6.37 -0.30
N VAL A 23 3.01 -5.36 -0.52
CA VAL A 23 1.81 -5.07 0.27
C VAL A 23 0.60 -5.30 -0.62
N GLY A 24 -0.14 -6.37 -0.34
CA GLY A 24 -1.16 -6.88 -1.25
C GLY A 24 -0.52 -7.32 -2.57
N SER A 25 -0.94 -6.69 -3.66
CA SER A 25 -0.38 -6.89 -5.00
C SER A 25 0.67 -5.84 -5.40
N THR A 26 0.97 -4.89 -4.53
CA THR A 26 1.86 -3.75 -4.84
C THR A 26 3.24 -3.96 -4.23
N ALA A 27 4.28 -3.97 -5.06
CA ALA A 27 5.65 -4.00 -4.59
C ALA A 27 6.09 -2.63 -4.03
N CYS A 28 6.93 -2.65 -3.00
CA CYS A 28 7.59 -1.46 -2.50
C CYS A 28 8.49 -0.83 -3.56
N SER A 29 8.54 0.50 -3.62
CA SER A 29 9.38 1.22 -4.58
C SER A 29 10.86 1.10 -4.27
N LEU A 30 11.20 1.00 -2.99
CA LEU A 30 12.55 0.76 -2.51
C LEU A 30 12.48 -0.11 -1.25
N THR A 31 13.28 -1.17 -1.20
CA THR A 31 13.48 -2.00 -0.01
C THR A 31 14.93 -1.87 0.41
N GLU A 32 15.14 -1.52 1.67
CA GLU A 32 16.44 -1.38 2.30
C GLU A 32 16.55 -2.42 3.41
N TRP A 33 17.54 -3.30 3.32
CA TRP A 33 17.84 -4.24 4.37
C TRP A 33 18.59 -3.51 5.49
N VAL A 34 18.17 -3.71 6.74
CA VAL A 34 18.80 -3.09 7.92
C VAL A 34 19.52 -4.13 8.77
N SER A 35 18.92 -5.30 8.94
CA SER A 35 19.51 -6.45 9.62
C SER A 35 18.80 -7.75 9.20
N ASP A 36 19.31 -8.89 9.65
CA ASP A 36 18.70 -10.22 9.45
C ASP A 36 17.30 -10.36 10.07
N SER A 37 16.86 -9.36 10.84
CA SER A 37 15.56 -9.29 11.48
C SER A 37 14.79 -8.01 11.16
N SER A 38 15.34 -7.11 10.35
CA SER A 38 14.67 -5.85 10.02
C SER A 38 14.96 -5.34 8.62
N LEU A 39 13.93 -4.86 7.94
CA LEU A 39 14.03 -4.21 6.65
C LEU A 39 13.07 -3.02 6.57
N THR A 40 13.45 -1.98 5.86
CA THR A 40 12.63 -0.80 5.61
C THR A 40 12.15 -0.82 4.17
N CYS A 41 10.88 -0.53 3.95
CA CYS A 41 10.31 -0.41 2.61
C CYS A 41 9.66 0.96 2.43
N ASN A 42 9.90 1.58 1.29
CA ASN A 42 9.11 2.72 0.81
C ASN A 42 7.90 2.20 0.03
N LEU A 43 6.71 2.51 0.54
CA LEU A 43 5.47 2.11 -0.11
C LEU A 43 5.22 2.96 -1.35
N ALA A 44 4.84 2.30 -2.44
CA ALA A 44 4.20 2.96 -3.56
C ALA A 44 2.81 3.47 -3.14
N SER A 45 2.25 4.39 -3.92
CA SER A 45 0.85 4.81 -3.75
C SER A 45 -0.08 3.60 -3.89
N GLY A 46 -0.99 3.44 -2.95
CA GLY A 46 -1.97 2.35 -2.94
C GLY A 46 -3.20 2.67 -2.10
N PHE A 47 -4.15 1.75 -2.12
CA PHE A 47 -5.39 1.78 -1.35
C PHE A 47 -5.75 0.36 -0.90
N GLY A 48 -6.72 0.24 0.01
CA GLY A 48 -7.21 -1.04 0.50
C GLY A 48 -6.95 -1.27 1.98
N GLN A 49 -7.67 -2.24 2.53
CA GLN A 49 -7.63 -2.63 3.93
C GLN A 49 -7.19 -4.09 4.03
N ASP A 50 -6.57 -4.45 5.15
CA ASP A 50 -6.24 -5.82 5.52
C ASP A 50 -5.37 -6.53 4.49
N LEU A 51 -4.45 -5.78 3.88
CA LEU A 51 -3.55 -6.25 2.85
C LEU A 51 -2.47 -7.17 3.46
N PRO A 52 -2.26 -8.36 2.90
CA PRO A 52 -1.15 -9.21 3.34
C PRO A 52 0.18 -8.54 2.99
N VAL A 53 1.16 -8.64 3.88
CA VAL A 53 2.51 -8.15 3.61
C VAL A 53 3.40 -9.35 3.41
N SER A 54 4.11 -9.43 2.28
CA SER A 54 5.02 -10.53 1.97
C SER A 54 6.41 -10.02 1.62
N VAL A 55 7.41 -10.80 1.99
CA VAL A 55 8.81 -10.59 1.64
C VAL A 55 9.20 -11.73 0.72
N GLN A 56 9.72 -11.39 -0.44
CA GLN A 56 10.21 -12.33 -1.44
C GLN A 56 11.70 -12.12 -1.62
N HIS A 57 12.47 -13.19 -1.45
CA HIS A 57 13.89 -13.25 -1.71
C HIS A 57 14.11 -14.12 -2.94
N GLN A 58 14.79 -13.55 -3.94
CA GLN A 58 15.23 -14.26 -5.13
C GLN A 58 16.74 -14.41 -5.12
N ALA A 59 17.24 -15.59 -5.49
CA ALA A 59 18.68 -15.83 -5.54
C ALA A 59 19.38 -15.00 -6.63
N PRO A 60 20.64 -14.59 -6.36
CA PRO A 60 21.50 -13.93 -7.34
C PRO A 60 21.50 -14.66 -8.69
N ALA A 61 21.46 -13.89 -9.78
CA ALA A 61 21.45 -14.38 -11.16
C ALA A 61 20.23 -15.21 -11.59
N GLY A 62 19.08 -15.09 -10.88
CA GLY A 62 17.85 -15.77 -11.29
C GLY A 62 17.90 -17.28 -11.10
N GLY A 63 18.72 -17.74 -10.15
CA GLY A 63 18.76 -19.15 -9.76
C GLY A 63 17.39 -19.65 -9.28
N PRO A 64 17.19 -20.98 -9.19
CA PRO A 64 15.89 -21.60 -8.89
C PRO A 64 15.43 -21.38 -7.44
N HIS A 65 16.23 -20.70 -6.61
CA HIS A 65 15.90 -20.48 -5.21
C HIS A 65 15.06 -19.21 -5.07
N PHE A 66 13.77 -19.43 -4.82
CA PHE A 66 12.80 -18.40 -4.46
C PHE A 66 12.24 -18.73 -3.08
N GLN A 67 12.33 -17.77 -2.17
CA GLN A 67 11.75 -17.89 -0.84
C GLN A 67 10.78 -16.73 -0.63
N ALA A 68 9.60 -17.04 -0.12
CA ALA A 68 8.61 -16.04 0.22
C ALA A 68 8.06 -16.30 1.61
N ALA A 69 7.91 -15.24 2.39
CA ALA A 69 7.26 -15.26 3.68
C ALA A 69 6.16 -14.21 3.70
N THR A 70 5.00 -14.56 4.28
CA THR A 70 3.89 -13.63 4.49
C THR A 70 3.80 -13.33 5.97
N ALA A 71 3.79 -12.05 6.32
CA ALA A 71 3.60 -11.60 7.68
C ALA A 71 2.22 -12.02 8.20
N ALA A 72 2.16 -12.39 9.49
CA ALA A 72 0.89 -12.67 10.16
C ALA A 72 0.04 -11.40 10.36
N VAL A 73 0.70 -10.24 10.41
CA VAL A 73 0.06 -8.92 10.50
C VAL A 73 -0.29 -8.39 9.12
N ARG A 74 -1.37 -7.62 9.05
CA ARG A 74 -1.88 -7.02 7.81
C ARG A 74 -1.67 -5.52 7.83
N PHE A 75 -1.50 -4.95 6.65
CA PHE A 75 -1.37 -3.51 6.44
C PHE A 75 -2.65 -2.94 5.86
N SER A 76 -3.07 -1.79 6.37
CA SER A 76 -4.26 -1.08 5.87
C SER A 76 -3.90 0.35 5.54
N TYR A 77 -4.29 0.80 4.35
CA TYR A 77 -4.32 2.23 4.05
C TYR A 77 -5.46 2.89 4.83
N ARG A 78 -5.29 4.16 5.13
CA ARG A 78 -6.34 4.90 5.84
C ARG A 78 -7.53 5.12 4.91
N ALA A 79 -8.72 4.82 5.42
CA ALA A 79 -9.97 5.07 4.69
C ALA A 79 -10.15 6.57 4.37
N PRO A 80 -10.77 6.89 3.21
CA PRO A 80 -11.11 8.26 2.86
C PRO A 80 -12.10 8.85 3.87
N VAL A 81 -11.91 10.11 4.23
CA VAL A 81 -12.77 10.85 5.16
C VAL A 81 -13.32 12.07 4.46
N VAL A 82 -14.63 12.11 4.25
CA VAL A 82 -15.32 13.29 3.72
C VAL A 82 -15.47 14.32 4.84
N GLN A 83 -15.09 15.58 4.56
CA GLN A 83 -15.17 16.68 5.53
C GLN A 83 -16.28 17.66 5.17
N SER A 84 -16.40 18.02 3.89
CA SER A 84 -17.48 18.89 3.45
C SER A 84 -17.88 18.59 2.01
N ILE A 85 -19.11 18.94 1.69
CA ILE A 85 -19.68 18.83 0.36
C ILE A 85 -20.23 20.21 0.02
N SER A 86 -19.98 20.68 -1.20
CA SER A 86 -20.52 21.94 -1.69
C SER A 86 -20.98 21.83 -3.16
N PRO A 87 -22.22 22.23 -3.48
CA PRO A 87 -23.26 22.70 -2.56
C PRO A 87 -23.85 21.56 -1.71
N GLN A 88 -24.36 21.86 -0.51
CA GLN A 88 -25.02 20.86 0.36
C GLN A 88 -26.48 20.61 0.01
N VAL A 89 -27.12 21.57 -0.66
CA VAL A 89 -28.52 21.52 -1.05
C VAL A 89 -28.61 21.99 -2.48
N GLN A 90 -29.42 21.32 -3.27
CA GLN A 90 -29.62 21.71 -4.66
C GLN A 90 -31.02 21.36 -5.17
N SER A 91 -31.46 22.12 -6.15
CA SER A 91 -32.66 21.87 -6.95
C SER A 91 -32.28 21.92 -8.44
N GLY A 92 -32.70 20.92 -9.22
CA GLY A 92 -32.37 20.81 -10.65
C GLY A 92 -31.02 20.15 -10.96
N THR A 93 -30.65 20.13 -12.24
CA THR A 93 -29.45 19.48 -12.77
C THR A 93 -28.23 20.41 -12.72
N LEU A 94 -27.38 20.27 -11.69
CA LEU A 94 -25.98 20.67 -11.79
C LEU A 94 -25.13 19.42 -12.05
N PRO A 95 -24.11 19.49 -12.91
CA PRO A 95 -23.31 18.34 -13.27
C PRO A 95 -22.24 17.97 -12.23
N THR A 96 -21.94 18.83 -11.25
CA THR A 96 -20.75 18.67 -10.41
C THR A 96 -20.99 19.09 -8.97
N ILE A 97 -20.74 18.17 -8.04
CA ILE A 97 -20.62 18.43 -6.60
C ILE A 97 -19.14 18.40 -6.23
N ASN A 98 -18.70 19.33 -5.38
CA ASN A 98 -17.34 19.29 -4.84
C ASN A 98 -17.35 18.58 -3.49
N ILE A 99 -16.62 17.48 -3.40
CA ILE A 99 -16.43 16.72 -2.16
C ILE A 99 -15.02 16.99 -1.68
N THR A 100 -14.88 17.60 -0.51
CA THR A 100 -13.58 17.83 0.11
C THR A 100 -13.40 16.94 1.32
N GLY A 101 -12.17 16.49 1.54
CA GLY A 101 -11.87 15.53 2.59
C GLY A 101 -10.40 15.19 2.67
N ARG A 102 -10.10 14.12 3.41
CA ARG A 102 -8.75 13.62 3.66
C ARG A 102 -8.64 12.17 3.20
N PHE A 103 -7.43 11.76 2.85
CA PHE A 103 -7.11 10.37 2.51
C PHE A 103 -7.88 9.81 1.31
N PHE A 104 -8.23 10.66 0.33
CA PHE A 104 -8.81 10.22 -0.94
C PHE A 104 -7.82 9.50 -1.85
N GLY A 105 -6.56 9.36 -1.40
CA GLY A 105 -5.46 8.85 -2.20
C GLY A 105 -4.69 9.98 -2.87
N VAL A 106 -3.61 9.60 -3.55
CA VAL A 106 -2.72 10.49 -4.33
C VAL A 106 -2.76 10.18 -5.82
N ALA A 107 -3.65 9.26 -6.22
CA ALA A 107 -3.86 8.82 -7.59
C ALA A 107 -5.35 8.49 -7.77
N ASP A 108 -5.80 8.48 -9.01
CA ASP A 108 -7.17 8.07 -9.35
C ASP A 108 -7.29 6.55 -9.28
N TYR A 109 -7.94 6.06 -8.21
CA TYR A 109 -8.25 4.66 -8.00
C TYR A 109 -9.70 4.31 -8.32
N SER A 110 -10.34 5.06 -9.23
CA SER A 110 -11.76 4.85 -9.60
C SER A 110 -12.69 4.96 -8.39
N LEU A 111 -12.51 6.01 -7.59
CA LEU A 111 -13.34 6.28 -6.41
C LEU A 111 -14.81 6.40 -6.80
N ILE A 112 -15.67 5.67 -6.11
CA ILE A 112 -17.12 5.75 -6.31
C ILE A 112 -17.72 6.64 -5.22
N ALA A 113 -18.28 7.78 -5.62
CA ALA A 113 -19.12 8.61 -4.76
C ALA A 113 -20.60 8.28 -5.03
N ARG A 114 -21.39 8.12 -3.98
CA ARG A 114 -22.85 7.89 -4.06
C ARG A 114 -23.58 8.93 -3.22
N VAL A 115 -24.70 9.40 -3.74
CA VAL A 115 -25.61 10.32 -3.04
C VAL A 115 -26.99 9.68 -3.03
N GLY A 116 -27.47 9.28 -1.84
CA GLY A 116 -28.74 8.58 -1.68
C GLY A 116 -28.70 7.10 -2.11
N GLU A 117 -29.86 6.45 -2.02
CA GLU A 117 -30.12 5.12 -2.57
C GLU A 117 -30.78 5.26 -3.95
N THR A 118 -29.98 5.12 -5.01
CA THR A 118 -30.49 4.88 -6.38
C THR A 118 -29.59 3.86 -7.05
#